data_AF-A0A3D5Q786-F1
#
_entry.id   AF-A0A3D5Q786-F1
#
_cell.length_a   1.000
_cell.length_b   1.000
_cell.length_c   1.000
_cell.angle_alpha   90.00
_cell.angle_beta   90.00
_cell.angle_gamma   90.00
#
_symmetry.space_group_name_H-M   'P 1'
#
loop_
_entity.id
_entity.type
_entity.pdbx_description
1 polymer ?
#
loop_
_entity_poly.entity_id
_entity_poly.type
_entity_poly.pdbx_seq_one_letter_code
_entity_poly.pdbx_strand_id
1 'polypeptide(L)'
;MINNTLAIGIQGIQDGIAGMESAARKIARGGIDGPRGTAGSTQDLIEPMVDLQLYKRSVQASAQVVKAADETLGSLLDIKV
;
A
#
# COMPACT_ATOMS: atom_id res chain seq x y z
N MET A 1 6.75 19.57 13.37
CA MET A 1 7.09 18.17 13.04
C MET A 1 5.89 17.34 12.56
N ILE A 2 4.67 17.57 13.08
CA ILE A 2 3.44 16.85 12.65
C ILE A 2 3.09 17.08 11.17
N ASN A 3 3.32 18.28 10.64
CA ASN A 3 3.13 18.58 9.21
C ASN A 3 4.00 17.69 8.30
N ASN A 4 5.19 17.31 8.78
CA ASN A 4 6.11 16.44 8.03
C ASN A 4 5.67 14.97 8.10
N THR A 5 5.16 14.51 9.25
CA THR A 5 4.67 13.13 9.42
C THR A 5 3.37 12.86 8.67
N LEU A 6 2.47 13.85 8.59
CA LEU A 6 1.26 13.77 7.77
C LEU A 6 1.61 13.65 6.29
N ALA A 7 2.54 14.48 5.80
CA ALA A 7 3.02 14.43 4.43
C ALA A 7 3.67 13.07 4.10
N ILE A 8 4.48 12.52 5.00
CA ILE A 8 5.10 11.18 4.85
C ILE A 8 4.03 10.08 4.82
N GLY A 9 3.00 10.18 5.68
CA GLY A 9 1.88 9.23 5.67
C GLY A 9 1.10 9.26 4.35
N ILE A 10 0.76 10.45 3.86
CA ILE A 10 0.06 10.60 2.58
C ILE A 10 0.94 10.14 1.40
N GLN A 11 2.24 10.42 1.43
CA GLN A 11 3.18 9.93 0.41
C GLN A 11 3.25 8.40 0.39
N GLY A 12 3.40 7.77 1.56
CA GLY A 12 3.46 6.30 1.65
C GLY A 12 2.16 5.61 1.22
N ILE A 13 1.00 6.25 1.43
CA ILE A 13 -0.27 5.77 0.87
C ILE A 13 -0.23 5.79 -0.65
N GLN A 14 0.21 6.90 -1.26
CA GLN A 14 0.28 7.03 -2.72
C GLN A 14 1.25 6.02 -3.33
N ASP A 15 2.45 5.88 -2.74
CA ASP A 15 3.47 4.94 -3.20
C ASP A 15 2.98 3.49 -3.08
N GLY A 16 2.32 3.15 -1.97
CA GLY A 16 1.76 1.82 -1.76
C GLY A 16 0.59 1.50 -2.71
N ILE A 17 -0.25 2.48 -3.07
CA ILE A 17 -1.30 2.29 -4.07
C ILE A 17 -0.71 2.03 -5.45
N ALA A 18 0.30 2.81 -5.87
CA ALA A 18 0.97 2.60 -7.16
C ALA A 18 1.65 1.21 -7.23
N GLY A 19 2.28 0.78 -6.13
CA GLY A 19 2.85 -0.56 -6.00
C GLY A 19 1.79 -1.67 -6.09
N MET A 20 0.66 -1.51 -5.40
CA MET A 20 -0.47 -2.44 -5.49
C MET A 20 -1.04 -2.56 -6.89
N GLU A 21 -1.21 -1.46 -7.63
CA GLU A 21 -1.69 -1.52 -9.01
C GLU A 21 -0.74 -2.30 -9.93
N SER A 22 0.57 -2.12 -9.75
CA SER A 22 1.58 -2.83 -10.52
C SER A 22 1.53 -4.34 -10.22
N ALA A 23 1.50 -4.71 -8.94
CA ALA A 23 1.36 -6.10 -8.51
C ALA A 23 0.05 -6.74 -8.99
N ALA A 24 -1.07 -6.03 -8.88
CA ALA A 24 -2.37 -6.48 -9.38
C ALA A 24 -2.37 -6.70 -10.90
N ARG A 25 -1.72 -5.80 -11.67
CA ARG A 25 -1.55 -5.97 -13.12
C ARG A 25 -0.73 -7.21 -13.48
N LYS A 26 0.33 -7.50 -12.71
CA LYS A 26 1.14 -8.73 -12.89
C LYS A 26 0.33 -9.99 -12.59
N ILE A 27 -0.44 -10.01 -11.50
CA ILE A 27 -1.35 -11.13 -11.15
C ILE A 27 -2.39 -11.34 -12.26
N ALA A 28 -3.03 -10.25 -12.71
CA ALA A 28 -4.03 -10.31 -13.77
C ALA A 28 -3.44 -10.92 -15.05
N ARG A 29 -2.24 -10.48 -15.47
CA ARG A 29 -1.57 -11.02 -16.66
C ARG A 29 -1.17 -12.50 -16.50
N GLY A 30 -0.57 -12.85 -15.36
CA GLY A 30 -0.19 -14.24 -15.08
C GLY A 30 -1.38 -15.20 -14.95
N GLY A 31 -2.59 -14.69 -14.68
CA GLY A 31 -3.83 -15.47 -14.72
C GLY A 31 -4.44 -15.65 -16.12
N ILE A 32 -4.05 -14.83 -17.11
CA ILE A 32 -4.61 -14.86 -18.48
C ILE A 32 -3.77 -15.77 -19.41
N ASP A 33 -2.47 -15.97 -19.12
CA ASP A 33 -1.56 -16.87 -19.87
C ASP A 33 -1.77 -18.36 -19.53
N GLY A 34 -3.01 -18.83 -19.68
CA GLY A 34 -3.39 -20.24 -19.62
C GLY A 34 -3.12 -21.03 -20.93
N PRO A 35 -3.48 -22.32 -21.01
CA PRO A 35 -2.64 -23.50 -21.36
C PRO A 35 -1.91 -23.58 -22.72
N ARG A 36 -1.70 -22.50 -23.48
CA ARG A 36 -1.12 -22.57 -24.85
C ARG A 36 0.13 -21.72 -25.10
N GLY A 37 0.65 -21.02 -24.11
CA GLY A 37 1.95 -20.34 -24.20
C GLY A 37 2.73 -20.58 -22.93
N THR A 38 3.89 -21.24 -23.04
CA THR A 38 4.95 -21.40 -22.01
C THR A 38 4.49 -21.14 -20.57
N ALA A 39 4.09 -22.19 -19.86
CA ALA A 39 3.67 -22.13 -18.47
C ALA A 39 4.66 -21.30 -17.62
N GLY A 40 4.31 -20.04 -17.35
CA GLY A 40 4.80 -19.33 -16.20
C GLY A 40 4.27 -20.09 -15.00
N SER A 41 5.16 -20.80 -14.32
CA SER A 41 4.81 -21.68 -13.21
C SER A 41 4.04 -20.91 -12.14
N THR A 42 3.25 -21.57 -11.29
CA THR A 42 2.60 -20.94 -10.13
C THR A 42 3.54 -20.03 -9.31
N GLN A 43 4.87 -20.25 -9.35
CA GLN A 43 5.87 -19.34 -8.78
C GLN A 43 5.80 -17.90 -9.31
N ASP A 44 5.47 -17.69 -10.59
CA ASP A 44 5.42 -16.36 -11.21
C ASP A 44 4.23 -15.52 -10.70
N LEU A 45 3.26 -16.18 -10.06
CA LEU A 45 2.14 -15.54 -9.35
C LEU A 45 2.43 -15.31 -7.86
N ILE A 46 3.34 -16.09 -7.25
CA ILE A 46 3.65 -15.97 -5.82
C ILE A 46 4.30 -14.61 -5.54
N GLU A 47 5.31 -14.21 -6.31
CA GLU A 47 6.02 -12.94 -6.15
C GLU A 47 5.06 -11.73 -6.19
N PRO A 48 4.23 -11.52 -7.23
CA PRO A 48 3.33 -10.38 -7.25
C PRO A 48 2.21 -10.48 -6.20
N MET A 49 1.83 -11.67 -5.73
CA MET A 49 0.91 -11.81 -4.59
C MET A 49 1.54 -11.38 -3.26
N VAL A 50 2.81 -11.71 -3.03
CA VAL A 50 3.56 -11.26 -1.85
C VAL A 50 3.78 -9.75 -1.91
N ASP A 51 4.18 -9.22 -3.06
CA ASP A 51 4.32 -7.78 -3.29
C ASP A 51 3.01 -7.03 -3.00
N LEU A 52 1.88 -7.56 -3.46
CA LEU A 52 0.56 -6.98 -3.20
C LEU A 52 0.28 -6.89 -1.68
N GLN A 53 0.61 -7.95 -0.92
CA GLN A 53 0.45 -7.92 0.54
C GLN A 53 1.41 -6.96 1.22
N LEU A 54 2.65 -6.86 0.73
CA LEU A 54 3.65 -5.93 1.24
C LEU A 54 3.17 -4.49 1.06
N TYR A 55 2.74 -4.11 -0.14
CA TYR A 55 2.22 -2.78 -0.43
C TYR A 55 0.94 -2.48 0.36
N LYS A 56 0.03 -3.45 0.51
CA LYS A 56 -1.15 -3.31 1.37
C LYS A 56 -0.76 -2.96 2.81
N ARG A 57 0.22 -3.67 3.39
CA ARG A 57 0.71 -3.38 4.75
C ARG A 57 1.38 -2.02 4.84
N SER A 58 2.12 -1.61 3.81
CA SER A 58 2.72 -0.28 3.72
C SER A 58 1.65 0.82 3.74
N VAL A 59 0.59 0.70 2.95
CA VAL A 59 -0.54 1.65 2.97
C VAL A 59 -1.21 1.67 4.35
N GLN A 60 -1.44 0.51 4.96
CA GLN A 60 -2.05 0.43 6.30
C GLN A 60 -1.18 1.12 7.37
N ALA A 61 0.13 0.92 7.33
CA ALA A 61 1.06 1.57 8.25
C ALA A 61 1.05 3.10 8.05
N SER A 62 1.09 3.56 6.80
CA SER A 62 1.01 4.98 6.48
C SER A 62 -0.33 5.61 6.89
N ALA A 63 -1.45 4.88 6.72
CA ALA A 63 -2.76 5.31 7.22
C ALA A 63 -2.78 5.44 8.75
N GLN A 64 -2.10 4.55 9.48
CA GLN A 64 -1.97 4.65 10.92
C GLN A 64 -1.18 5.90 11.34
N VAL A 65 -0.14 6.29 10.59
CA VAL A 65 0.61 7.53 10.82
C VAL A 65 -0.27 8.75 10.62
N VAL A 66 -1.07 8.78 9.55
CA VAL A 66 -2.04 9.86 9.31
C VAL A 66 -3.06 9.95 10.44
N LYS A 67 -3.61 8.81 10.88
CA LYS A 67 -4.56 8.74 11.99
C LYS A 67 -3.96 9.26 13.30
N ALA A 68 -2.75 8.84 13.63
CA ALA A 68 -2.05 9.32 14.83
C ALA A 68 -1.75 10.83 14.75
N ALA A 69 -1.40 11.35 13.56
CA ALA A 69 -1.23 12.78 13.35
C ALA A 69 -2.55 13.55 13.55
N ASP A 70 -3.68 13.00 13.09
CA ASP A 70 -5.00 13.59 13.28
C ASP A 70 -5.46 13.55 14.75
N GLU A 71 -5.30 12.42 15.45
CA GLU A 71 -5.61 12.28 16.87
C GLU A 71 -4.76 13.21 17.76
N THR A 72 -3.47 13.37 17.43
CA THR A 72 -2.58 14.33 18.13
C THR A 72 -2.98 15.77 17.86
N LEU A 73 -3.43 16.10 16.64
CA LEU A 73 -3.95 17.44 16.35
C LEU A 73 -5.27 17.69 17.08
N GLY A 74 -6.19 16.73 17.05
CA GLY A 74 -7.48 16.80 17.75
C GLY A 74 -7.30 16.99 19.25
N SER A 75 -6.42 16.21 19.89
CA SER A 75 -6.11 16.40 21.32
C SER A 75 -5.47 17.75 21.64
N LEU A 76 -4.61 18.29 20.76
CA LEU A 76 -4.05 19.63 20.94
C LEU A 76 -5.10 20.74 20.78
N LEU A 77 -6.12 20.53 19.94
CA LEU A 77 -7.24 21.47 19.81
C LEU A 77 -8.17 21.39 21.02
N ASP A 78 -8.45 20.19 21.52
CA ASP A 78 -9.33 19.94 22.67
C ASP A 78 -8.77 20.56 23.98
N ILE A 79 -7.45 20.54 24.18
CA ILE A 79 -6.80 21.17 25.36
C ILE A 79 -6.94 22.71 25.36
N LYS A 80 -7.19 23.34 24.22
CA LYS A 80 -7.27 24.81 24.09
C LYS A 80 -8.70 25.38 24.15
N VAL A 81 -9.71 24.53 24.19
CA VAL A 81 -11.13 24.91 24.33
C VAL A 81 -11.55 24.82 25.79
#